data_AF-A0A645JC25-F1
#
_entry.id   AF-A0A645JC25-F1
#
_cell.length_a   1.000
_cell.length_b   1.000
_cell.length_c   1.000
_cell.angle_alpha   90.00
_cell.angle_beta   90.00
_cell.angle_gamma   90.00
#
_symmetry.space_group_name_H-M   'P 1'
#
loop_
_entity.id
_entity.type
_entity.pdbx_description
1 polymer ?
#
loop_
_entity_poly.entity_id
_entity_poly.type
_entity_poly.pdbx_seq_one_letter_code
_entity_poly.pdbx_strand_id
1 'polypeptide(L)'
;MIKIALALGMEVLSYTLEAPPSGGGVTYVTLEELLQRSDYVTLHCPLTPETRHLINRDTIALMKSSAFVINTARGPLIDEAALIEALQAGRLAGAGLDVQEVEPPAEDNPLYDMENVILTPHMGWKGLETRQRLIHILAGNIKAYLAGSPINVVS
;
A
#
# COMPACT_ATOMS: atom_id res chain seq x y z
N MET A 1 1.17 -10.02 3.07
CA MET A 1 1.37 -9.33 4.37
C MET A 1 0.78 -10.07 5.56
N ILE A 2 -0.52 -10.40 5.57
CA ILE A 2 -1.22 -11.07 6.69
C ILE A 2 -0.42 -12.23 7.33
N LYS A 3 0.00 -13.23 6.54
CA LYS A 3 0.74 -14.40 7.06
C LYS A 3 2.04 -14.03 7.77
N ILE A 4 2.74 -13.01 7.28
CA ILE A 4 4.00 -12.53 7.86
C ILE A 4 3.72 -11.83 9.18
N ALA A 5 2.74 -10.93 9.22
CA ALA A 5 2.35 -10.21 10.43
C ALA A 5 1.92 -11.18 11.56
N LEU A 6 1.12 -12.20 11.22
CA LEU A 6 0.73 -13.25 12.17
C LEU A 6 1.93 -14.05 12.70
N ALA A 7 2.88 -14.40 11.82
CA ALA A 7 4.09 -15.11 12.22
C ALA A 7 5.00 -14.27 13.14
N LEU A 8 4.92 -12.95 13.05
CA LEU A 8 5.59 -12.00 13.95
C LEU A 8 4.81 -11.74 15.25
N GLY A 9 3.69 -12.41 15.47
CA GLY A 9 2.86 -12.27 16.67
C GLY A 9 2.01 -10.99 16.71
N MET A 10 1.79 -10.35 15.56
CA MET A 10 0.95 -9.16 15.47
C MET A 10 -0.54 -9.53 15.47
N GLU A 11 -1.36 -8.67 16.07
CA GLU A 11 -2.81 -8.65 15.79
C GLU A 11 -3.04 -8.12 14.36
N VAL A 12 -3.92 -8.76 13.60
CA VAL A 12 -4.19 -8.38 12.20
C VAL A 12 -5.64 -7.98 12.01
N LEU A 13 -5.82 -6.68 11.72
CA LEU A 13 -7.08 -6.09 11.28
C LEU A 13 -7.08 -5.93 9.76
N SER A 14 -8.23 -6.11 9.12
CA SER A 14 -8.37 -5.93 7.67
C SER A 14 -9.65 -5.20 7.32
N TYR A 15 -9.52 -4.17 6.48
CA TYR A 15 -10.63 -3.53 5.79
C TYR A 15 -10.68 -4.03 4.34
N THR A 16 -11.83 -4.51 3.92
CA THR A 16 -12.11 -4.97 2.54
C THR A 16 -13.60 -4.75 2.27
N LEU A 17 -13.95 -4.49 1.01
CA LEU A 17 -15.36 -4.30 0.61
C LEU A 17 -16.16 -5.60 0.75
N GLU A 18 -15.53 -6.73 0.44
CA GLU A 18 -16.10 -8.06 0.61
C GLU A 18 -15.25 -8.84 1.61
N ALA A 19 -15.79 -9.02 2.82
CA ALA A 19 -15.12 -9.80 3.84
C ALA A 19 -15.26 -11.30 3.53
N PRO A 20 -14.16 -12.05 3.34
CA PRO A 20 -14.23 -13.50 3.26
C PRO A 20 -14.68 -14.09 4.61
N PRO A 21 -15.07 -15.37 4.64
CA PRO A 21 -15.45 -16.04 5.88
C PRO A 21 -14.37 -15.85 6.96
N SER A 22 -14.81 -15.60 8.19
CA SER A 22 -13.91 -15.42 9.34
C SER A 22 -13.02 -16.65 9.52
N GLY A 23 -11.73 -16.41 9.72
CA GLY A 23 -10.73 -17.47 9.86
C GLY A 23 -9.30 -16.98 9.67
N GLY A 24 -8.33 -17.77 10.14
CA GLY A 24 -6.92 -17.52 9.87
C GLY A 24 -6.29 -16.35 10.65
N GLY A 25 -6.86 -15.95 11.79
CA GLY A 25 -6.25 -14.94 12.68
C GLY A 25 -6.46 -13.48 12.24
N VAL A 26 -7.37 -13.23 11.31
CA VAL A 26 -7.68 -11.87 10.82
C VAL A 26 -9.05 -11.44 11.30
N THR A 27 -9.14 -10.23 11.84
CA THR A 27 -10.42 -9.59 12.19
C THR A 27 -10.78 -8.56 11.13
N TYR A 28 -11.93 -8.74 10.49
CA TYR A 28 -12.46 -7.78 9.52
C TYR A 28 -13.20 -6.66 10.26
N VAL A 29 -12.82 -5.42 9.97
CA VAL A 29 -13.32 -4.22 10.67
C VAL A 29 -13.62 -3.09 9.68
N THR A 30 -14.27 -2.03 10.14
CA THR A 30 -14.42 -0.81 9.35
C THR A 30 -13.07 -0.11 9.16
N LEU A 31 -12.97 0.78 8.17
CA LEU A 31 -11.76 1.58 7.98
C LEU A 31 -11.45 2.44 9.21
N GLU A 32 -12.46 3.07 9.80
CA GLU A 32 -12.32 3.88 11.00
C GLU A 32 -11.73 3.08 12.16
N GLU A 33 -12.28 1.89 12.43
CA GLU A 33 -11.79 1.01 13.50
C GLU A 33 -10.37 0.52 13.22
N LEU A 34 -10.05 0.20 11.96
CA LEU A 34 -8.69 -0.16 11.55
C LEU A 34 -7.70 0.97 11.88
N LEU A 35 -8.02 2.21 11.49
CA LEU A 35 -7.14 3.36 11.68
C LEU A 35 -6.94 3.72 13.15
N GLN A 36 -8.00 3.65 13.96
CA GLN A 36 -7.92 3.94 15.40
C GLN A 36 -7.07 2.91 16.17
N ARG A 37 -7.10 1.64 15.76
CA ARG A 37 -6.48 0.54 16.50
C ARG A 37 -5.08 0.16 16.03
N SER A 38 -4.75 0.41 14.76
CA SER A 38 -3.50 -0.08 14.16
C SER A 38 -2.27 0.74 14.56
N ASP A 39 -1.17 0.06 14.86
CA ASP A 39 0.16 0.67 14.99
C ASP A 39 0.89 0.75 13.64
N TYR A 40 0.51 -0.11 12.69
CA TYR A 40 1.01 -0.10 11.31
C TYR A 40 -0.16 -0.25 10.35
N VAL A 41 -0.31 0.69 9.41
CA VAL A 41 -1.34 0.66 8.36
C VAL A 41 -0.65 0.46 7.02
N THR A 42 -0.97 -0.63 6.32
CA THR A 42 -0.40 -0.96 5.00
C THR A 42 -1.48 -1.01 3.93
N LEU A 43 -1.25 -0.32 2.81
CA LEU A 43 -2.23 -0.19 1.72
C LEU A 43 -2.04 -1.28 0.66
N HIS A 44 -3.14 -1.96 0.32
CA HIS A 44 -3.18 -3.03 -0.68
C HIS A 44 -4.42 -2.99 -1.58
N CYS A 45 -5.18 -1.88 -1.56
CA CYS A 45 -6.33 -1.67 -2.43
C CYS A 45 -5.92 -1.06 -3.78
N PRO A 46 -6.71 -1.27 -4.85
CA PRO A 46 -6.52 -0.55 -6.11
C PRO A 46 -6.84 0.93 -5.94
N LEU A 47 -6.27 1.77 -6.80
CA LEU A 47 -6.67 3.17 -6.94
C LEU A 47 -7.94 3.25 -7.80
N THR A 48 -9.02 3.74 -7.21
CA THR A 48 -10.31 4.04 -7.83
C THR A 48 -10.74 5.44 -7.38
N PRO A 49 -11.82 6.02 -7.95
CA PRO A 49 -12.36 7.28 -7.44
C PRO A 49 -12.71 7.23 -5.94
N GLU A 50 -13.17 6.08 -5.44
CA GLU A 50 -13.58 5.87 -4.05
C GLU A 50 -12.40 5.67 -3.10
N THR A 51 -11.27 5.16 -3.58
CA THR A 51 -10.06 4.94 -2.77
C THR A 51 -9.00 6.03 -2.95
N ARG A 52 -9.25 7.01 -3.82
CA ARG A 52 -8.37 8.16 -3.96
C ARG A 52 -8.33 8.94 -2.65
N HIS A 53 -7.12 9.20 -2.15
CA HIS A 53 -6.86 9.88 -0.88
C HIS A 53 -7.61 9.21 0.29
N LEU A 54 -7.68 7.88 0.27
CA LEU A 54 -8.21 7.06 1.38
C LEU A 54 -7.52 7.43 2.71
N ILE A 55 -6.21 7.65 2.64
CA ILE A 55 -5.43 8.26 3.73
C ILE A 55 -5.29 9.76 3.42
N ASN A 56 -5.93 10.59 4.23
CA ASN A 56 -5.98 12.04 4.11
C ASN A 56 -5.93 12.66 5.51
N ARG A 57 -6.05 13.98 5.61
CA ARG A 57 -5.99 14.69 6.90
C ARG A 57 -6.94 14.13 7.96
N ASP A 58 -8.19 13.85 7.57
CA ASP A 58 -9.22 13.38 8.50
C ASP A 58 -8.95 11.93 8.93
N THR A 59 -8.57 11.06 8.00
CA THR A 59 -8.28 9.66 8.33
C THR A 59 -6.96 9.50 9.08
N ILE A 60 -5.95 10.34 8.81
CA ILE A 60 -4.73 10.44 9.62
C ILE A 60 -5.07 10.89 11.06
N ALA A 61 -6.03 11.80 11.23
CA ALA A 61 -6.44 12.27 12.56
C ALA A 61 -7.09 11.16 13.41
N LEU A 62 -7.53 10.05 12.82
CA LEU A 62 -8.00 8.87 13.54
C LEU A 62 -6.86 7.99 14.06
N MET A 63 -5.67 8.09 13.46
CA MET A 63 -4.54 7.22 13.77
C MET A 63 -3.87 7.57 15.09
N LYS A 64 -3.19 6.59 15.68
CA LYS A 64 -2.30 6.82 16.84
C LYS A 64 -1.11 7.68 16.41
N SER A 65 -0.61 8.54 17.30
CA SER A 65 0.63 9.28 17.03
C SER A 65 1.85 8.37 16.88
N SER A 66 1.81 7.19 17.49
CA SER A 66 2.83 6.15 17.36
C SER A 66 2.71 5.32 16.07
N ALA A 67 1.70 5.57 15.23
CA ALA A 67 1.44 4.71 14.08
C ALA A 67 2.33 5.03 12.87
N PHE A 68 2.57 4.00 12.05
CA PHE A 68 3.26 4.10 10.77
C PHE A 68 2.31 3.82 9.60
N VAL A 69 2.49 4.55 8.49
CA VAL A 69 1.76 4.30 7.23
C VAL A 69 2.72 3.72 6.19
N ILE A 70 2.31 2.63 5.54
CA ILE A 70 3.10 1.92 4.53
C ILE A 70 2.31 1.88 3.22
N ASN A 71 2.91 2.34 2.12
CA ASN A 71 2.30 2.33 0.80
C ASN A 71 3.22 1.70 -0.25
N THR A 72 2.84 0.51 -0.70
CA THR A 72 3.44 -0.18 -1.86
C THR A 72 2.39 -0.46 -2.93
N ALA A 73 1.27 0.29 -2.90
CA ALA A 73 0.13 0.10 -3.79
C ALA A 73 0.11 1.17 -4.88
N ARG A 74 -0.49 2.34 -4.61
CA ARG A 74 -0.56 3.48 -5.53
C ARG A 74 -0.40 4.76 -4.74
N GLY A 75 0.40 5.71 -5.25
CA GLY A 75 0.66 6.99 -4.58
C GLY A 75 -0.62 7.74 -4.19
N PRO A 76 -1.55 8.00 -5.13
CA PRO A 76 -2.79 8.74 -4.85
C PRO A 76 -3.82 8.03 -3.95
N LEU A 77 -3.47 6.92 -3.29
CA LEU A 77 -4.26 6.42 -2.15
C LEU A 77 -4.01 7.26 -0.89
N ILE A 78 -2.91 8.00 -0.85
CA ILE A 78 -2.55 8.93 0.21
C ILE A 78 -2.57 10.34 -0.38
N ASP A 79 -3.19 11.28 0.33
CA ASP A 79 -2.98 12.71 0.13
C ASP A 79 -1.58 13.08 0.64
N GLU A 80 -0.64 13.26 -0.28
CA GLU A 80 0.79 13.42 0.05
C GLU A 80 1.05 14.68 0.88
N ALA A 81 0.32 15.77 0.61
CA ALA A 81 0.45 17.01 1.36
C ALA A 81 -0.02 16.83 2.81
N ALA A 82 -1.14 16.14 3.02
CA ALA A 82 -1.62 15.82 4.37
C ALA A 82 -0.66 14.89 5.13
N LEU A 83 -0.05 13.92 4.44
CA LEU A 83 0.96 13.04 5.03
C LEU A 83 2.20 13.81 5.48
N ILE A 84 2.75 14.66 4.60
CA ILE A 84 3.93 15.51 4.89
C ILE A 84 3.69 16.35 6.14
N GLU A 85 2.55 17.04 6.22
CA GLU A 85 2.22 17.87 7.38
C GLU A 85 2.10 17.03 8.66
N ALA A 86 1.43 15.87 8.58
CA ALA A 86 1.27 14.99 9.73
C ALA A 86 2.60 14.45 10.26
N LEU A 87 3.54 14.11 9.37
CA LEU A 87 4.87 13.65 9.74
C LEU A 87 5.69 14.77 10.39
N GLN A 88 5.69 15.96 9.80
CA GLN A 88 6.38 17.14 10.33
C GLN A 88 5.84 17.54 11.72
N ALA A 89 4.53 17.42 11.93
CA ALA A 89 3.89 17.72 13.20
C ALA A 89 4.00 16.59 14.25
N GLY A 90 4.63 15.46 13.92
CA GLY A 90 4.71 14.29 14.81
C GLY A 90 3.36 13.62 15.08
N ARG A 91 2.36 13.82 14.20
CA ARG A 91 1.05 13.17 14.27
C ARG A 91 1.09 11.71 13.84
N LEU A 92 2.13 11.32 13.11
CA LEU A 92 2.49 9.94 12.78
C LEU A 92 3.96 9.70 13.14
N ALA A 93 4.28 8.47 13.53
CA ALA A 93 5.64 8.10 13.91
C ALA A 93 6.55 7.98 12.69
N GLY A 94 6.00 7.64 11.51
CA GLY A 94 6.75 7.57 10.27
C GLY A 94 5.97 7.00 9.10
N ALA A 95 6.62 6.95 7.93
CA ALA A 95 6.04 6.37 6.72
C ALA A 95 7.05 5.53 5.91
N GLY A 96 6.57 4.47 5.27
CA GLY A 96 7.32 3.67 4.30
C GLY A 96 6.63 3.71 2.94
N LEU A 97 7.25 4.37 1.96
CA LEU A 97 6.62 4.72 0.70
C LEU A 97 7.44 4.18 -0.49
N ASP A 98 6.91 3.20 -1.22
CA ASP A 98 7.49 2.75 -2.50
C ASP A 98 6.87 3.48 -3.70
N VAL A 99 5.75 4.17 -3.50
CA VAL A 99 5.00 4.90 -4.53
C VAL A 99 4.67 6.30 -4.02
N GLN A 100 4.56 7.27 -4.94
CA GLN A 100 4.29 8.68 -4.65
C GLN A 100 3.18 9.23 -5.54
N GLU A 101 2.52 10.33 -5.15
CA GLU A 101 1.44 10.89 -5.96
C GLU A 101 1.91 11.29 -7.37
N VAL A 102 3.11 11.87 -7.42
CA VAL A 102 3.85 12.19 -8.65
C VAL A 102 5.17 11.43 -8.61
N GLU A 103 5.46 10.69 -9.67
CA GLU A 103 6.68 9.90 -9.80
C GLU A 103 7.48 10.33 -11.05
N PRO A 104 8.75 10.78 -10.90
CA PRO A 104 9.47 10.96 -9.64
C PRO A 104 8.94 12.17 -8.83
N PRO A 105 9.08 12.17 -7.50
CA PRO A 105 8.80 13.35 -6.68
C PRO A 105 9.68 14.53 -7.11
N ALA A 106 9.16 15.76 -6.97
CA ALA A 106 9.93 16.98 -7.21
C ALA A 106 11.23 16.99 -6.39
N GLU A 107 12.30 17.56 -6.91
CA GLU A 107 13.63 17.55 -6.26
C GLU A 107 13.63 18.19 -4.87
N ASP A 108 12.71 19.11 -4.60
CA ASP A 108 12.50 19.80 -3.33
C ASP A 108 11.40 19.15 -2.47
N ASN A 109 10.95 17.94 -2.78
CA ASN A 109 9.93 17.26 -2.01
C ASN A 109 10.44 16.96 -0.58
N PRO A 110 9.74 17.46 0.48
CA PRO A 110 10.16 17.27 1.86
C PRO A 110 10.36 15.82 2.29
N LEU A 111 9.70 14.85 1.64
CA LEU A 111 9.83 13.43 1.96
C LEU A 111 11.27 12.91 1.83
N TYR A 112 12.13 13.56 1.04
CA TYR A 112 13.54 13.17 0.92
C TYR A 112 14.36 13.43 2.18
N ASP A 113 13.99 14.45 2.97
CA ASP A 113 14.79 14.92 4.11
C ASP A 113 14.22 14.46 5.48
N MET A 114 13.07 13.81 5.49
CA MET A 114 12.42 13.36 6.72
C MET A 114 13.07 12.09 7.28
N GLU A 115 13.67 12.19 8.48
CA GLU A 115 14.31 11.05 9.15
C GLU A 115 13.35 9.89 9.48
N ASN A 116 12.06 10.17 9.60
CA ASN A 116 11.02 9.19 9.86
C ASN A 116 10.32 8.66 8.59
N VAL A 117 10.89 8.92 7.41
CA VAL A 117 10.39 8.42 6.14
C VAL A 117 11.40 7.51 5.47
N ILE A 118 10.93 6.36 4.99
CA ILE A 118 11.66 5.51 4.06
C ILE A 118 11.00 5.65 2.70
N LEU A 119 11.74 6.19 1.74
CA LEU A 119 11.30 6.35 0.35
C LEU A 119 12.04 5.38 -0.56
N THR A 120 11.32 4.61 -1.38
CA THR A 120 11.92 3.75 -2.40
C THR A 120 11.32 4.03 -3.79
N PRO A 121 12.12 3.92 -4.87
CA PRO A 121 11.73 4.36 -6.22
C PRO A 121 10.92 3.29 -6.98
N HIS A 122 9.69 3.02 -6.54
CA HIS A 122 8.73 2.12 -7.18
C HIS A 122 9.36 0.78 -7.59
N MET A 123 9.97 0.13 -6.60
CA MET A 123 10.79 -1.05 -6.78
C MET A 123 10.35 -2.27 -5.97
N GLY A 124 9.22 -2.19 -5.26
CA GLY A 124 8.65 -3.31 -4.53
C GLY A 124 8.37 -4.55 -5.38
N TRP A 125 8.22 -4.39 -6.71
CA TRP A 125 8.04 -5.49 -7.66
C TRP A 125 9.35 -6.05 -8.25
N LYS A 126 10.51 -5.39 -8.06
CA LYS A 126 11.76 -5.67 -8.80
C LYS A 126 12.58 -6.87 -8.32
N GLY A 127 12.06 -7.68 -7.39
CA GLY A 127 12.68 -8.94 -6.96
C GLY A 127 13.03 -9.86 -8.14
N LEU A 128 14.15 -10.58 -8.07
CA LEU A 128 14.64 -11.42 -9.17
C LEU A 128 13.61 -12.49 -9.54
N GLU A 129 13.05 -13.17 -8.55
CA GLU A 129 12.05 -14.23 -8.69
C GLU A 129 10.74 -13.67 -9.26
N THR A 130 10.36 -12.44 -8.88
CA THR A 130 9.19 -11.75 -9.45
C THR A 130 9.40 -11.45 -10.92
N ARG A 131 10.57 -10.90 -11.29
CA ARG A 131 10.92 -10.60 -12.68
C ARG A 131 11.03 -11.86 -13.53
N GLN A 132 11.60 -12.93 -13.00
CA GLN A 132 11.63 -14.24 -13.68
C GLN A 132 10.21 -14.74 -13.95
N ARG A 133 9.31 -14.70 -12.97
CA ARG A 133 7.90 -15.09 -13.16
C ARG A 133 7.19 -14.23 -14.20
N LEU A 134 7.44 -12.93 -14.21
CA LEU A 134 6.91 -12.00 -15.22
C LEU A 134 7.31 -12.42 -16.64
N ILE A 135 8.59 -12.77 -16.86
CA ILE A 135 9.06 -13.25 -18.17
C ILE A 135 8.34 -14.54 -18.58
N HIS A 136 8.10 -15.47 -17.65
CA HIS A 136 7.34 -16.69 -17.94
C HIS A 136 5.89 -16.40 -18.31
N ILE A 137 5.23 -15.47 -17.60
CA ILE A 137 3.85 -15.04 -17.91
C ILE A 137 3.80 -14.40 -19.31
N LEU A 138 4.73 -13.50 -19.62
CA LEU A 138 4.82 -12.87 -20.94
C LEU A 138 4.99 -13.90 -22.06
N ALA A 139 5.93 -14.84 -21.89
CA ALA A 139 6.14 -15.92 -22.85
C ALA A 139 4.89 -16.81 -23.02
N GLY A 140 4.16 -17.06 -21.94
CA GLY A 140 2.87 -17.77 -21.96
C GLY A 140 1.81 -17.02 -22.76
N ASN A 141 1.64 -15.72 -22.51
CA ASN A 141 0.67 -14.88 -23.22
C ASN A 141 0.96 -14.84 -24.74
N ILE A 142 2.23 -14.69 -25.14
CA ILE A 142 2.62 -14.66 -26.56
C ILE A 142 2.30 -16.01 -27.24
N LYS A 143 2.65 -17.14 -26.61
CA LYS A 143 2.35 -18.47 -27.16
C LYS A 143 0.84 -18.69 -27.33
N ALA A 144 0.05 -18.30 -26.33
CA ALA A 144 -1.40 -18.44 -26.35
C ALA A 144 -2.03 -17.58 -27.46
N TYR A 145 -1.55 -16.35 -27.65
CA TYR A 145 -1.97 -15.48 -28.74
C TYR A 145 -1.68 -16.09 -30.12
N LEU A 146 -0.46 -16.59 -30.34
CA LEU A 146 -0.07 -17.23 -31.62
C LEU A 146 -0.86 -18.51 -31.91
N ALA A 147 -1.32 -19.21 -30.88
CA ALA A 147 -2.18 -20.39 -30.99
C ALA A 147 -3.67 -20.04 -31.20
N GLY A 148 -4.04 -18.76 -31.24
CA GLY A 148 -5.42 -18.30 -31.41
C GLY A 148 -6.27 -18.34 -30.13
N SER A 149 -5.65 -18.53 -28.96
CA SER A 149 -6.32 -18.65 -27.66
C SER A 149 -5.73 -17.68 -26.62
N PRO A 150 -5.84 -16.35 -26.81
CA PRO A 150 -5.21 -15.38 -25.92
C PRO A 150 -5.70 -15.51 -24.47
N ILE A 151 -4.79 -15.33 -23.52
CA ILE A 151 -5.03 -15.38 -22.07
C ILE A 151 -4.65 -14.05 -21.41
N ASN A 152 -5.18 -13.79 -20.20
CA ASN A 152 -4.95 -12.54 -19.46
C ASN A 152 -5.32 -11.27 -20.26
N VAL A 153 -6.37 -11.35 -21.08
CA VAL A 153 -6.88 -10.21 -21.87
C VAL A 153 -7.55 -9.22 -20.94
N VAL A 154 -7.16 -7.95 -21.05
CA VAL A 154 -7.77 -6.83 -20.33
C VAL A 154 -8.67 -6.03 -21.28
N SER A 155 -9.76 -5.49 -20.75
CA SER A 155 -10.76 -4.68 -21.45
C SER A 155 -10.52 -3.19 -21.31
#